data_AF-A0A7V8G9H6-F1
#
_entry.id   AF-A0A7V8G9H6-F1
#
_cell.length_a   1.000
_cell.length_b   1.000
_cell.length_c   1.000
_cell.angle_alpha   90.00
_cell.angle_beta   90.00
_cell.angle_gamma   90.00
#
_symmetry.space_group_name_H-M   'P 1'
#
loop_
_entity.id
_entity.type
_entity.pdbx_description
1 polymer ?
#
loop_
_entity_poly.entity_id
_entity_poly.type
_entity_poly.pdbx_seq_one_letter_code
_entity_poly.pdbx_strand_id
1 'polypeptide(L)'
;MESAIDEHLKCPRTRTRRVEDDYTPPYPVWSARADRAVTQVVMGYFGVQSLGAAQQGRACAALMRIARDFTRPDGPLHHDLTHYVDAEGHDNMIAIAYWTDPAAFARWSATPEVDGWWRSEERLHEGLGYFREIVSPRVQHFETMFNTPDRLEGIGVAMGGVSGELQEHGYWGSMRDRIPLSQTDPMSPSGTRAAIGDAPAPGRRVRIAGHEHVAMIRSGQEWTDTTGQERTLYLEEMEPVLREGMDFLRDQGLAIGCYSNRYMQHLDAQGAPLQKSFGLSFWRSLADMERWAESHPTHVAIFGSFMRYVQALNFQLQLRVYHEVSVLKTDEQRYEYVNCHARTGLMNGMG
;
A
#
# COMPACT_ATOMS: atom_id res chain seq x y z
N MET A 1 -20.96 -4.52 -17.88
CA MET A 1 -19.72 -4.98 -17.23
C MET A 1 -18.55 -4.57 -18.10
N GLU A 2 -17.57 -3.92 -17.49
CA GLU A 2 -16.38 -3.38 -18.15
C GLU A 2 -15.15 -4.22 -17.77
N SER A 3 -14.09 -4.15 -18.58
CA SER A 3 -12.79 -4.70 -18.15
C SER A 3 -12.14 -3.77 -17.13
N ALA A 4 -11.44 -4.33 -16.14
CA ALA A 4 -10.59 -3.57 -15.23
C ALA A 4 -9.44 -2.85 -15.95
N ILE A 5 -8.98 -3.38 -17.09
CA ILE A 5 -8.00 -2.71 -17.94
C ILE A 5 -8.72 -1.66 -18.78
N ASP A 6 -8.38 -0.38 -18.56
CA ASP A 6 -8.90 0.75 -19.33
C ASP A 6 -8.60 0.57 -20.83
N GLU A 7 -9.52 1.03 -21.69
CA GLU A 7 -9.48 0.81 -23.13
C GLU A 7 -8.15 1.21 -23.77
N HIS A 8 -7.56 2.32 -23.33
CA HIS A 8 -6.29 2.81 -23.87
C HIS A 8 -5.05 2.01 -23.42
N LEU A 9 -5.20 1.11 -22.45
CA LEU A 9 -4.14 0.21 -21.95
C LEU A 9 -4.30 -1.23 -22.45
N LYS A 10 -5.39 -1.53 -23.17
CA LYS A 10 -5.58 -2.85 -23.80
C LYS A 10 -4.58 -3.05 -24.94
N CYS A 11 -4.06 -4.26 -25.06
CA CYS A 11 -3.15 -4.64 -26.14
C CYS A 11 -3.41 -6.10 -26.57
N PRO A 12 -2.89 -6.53 -27.75
CA PRO A 12 -2.94 -7.93 -28.13
C PRO A 12 -2.26 -8.81 -27.08
N ARG A 13 -3.06 -9.69 -26.45
CA ARG A 13 -2.56 -10.58 -25.40
C ARG A 13 -1.61 -11.63 -25.96
N THR A 14 -0.46 -11.79 -25.31
CA THR A 14 0.37 -13.01 -25.42
C THR A 14 0.19 -13.92 -24.21
N ARG A 15 -0.57 -13.45 -23.21
CA ARG A 15 -0.96 -14.19 -22.00
C ARG A 15 -2.47 -14.05 -21.79
N THR A 16 -3.15 -15.18 -21.66
CA THR A 16 -4.60 -15.26 -21.48
C THR A 16 -4.97 -15.03 -20.02
N ARG A 17 -6.20 -14.56 -19.81
CA ARG A 17 -6.83 -14.51 -18.48
C ARG A 17 -7.02 -15.92 -17.93
N ARG A 18 -7.26 -16.01 -16.61
CA ARG A 18 -7.58 -17.31 -15.97
C ARG A 18 -9.01 -17.77 -16.22
N VAL A 19 -9.88 -16.86 -16.64
CA VAL A 19 -11.30 -17.10 -16.93
C VAL A 19 -11.61 -16.81 -18.39
N GLU A 20 -12.70 -17.39 -18.87
CA GLU A 20 -13.26 -17.17 -20.21
C GLU A 20 -13.90 -15.77 -20.34
N ASP A 21 -14.14 -15.33 -21.57
CA ASP A 21 -14.69 -14.01 -21.88
C ASP A 21 -16.14 -13.81 -21.40
N ASP A 22 -16.90 -14.90 -21.21
CA ASP A 22 -18.29 -14.88 -20.74
C ASP A 22 -18.42 -14.98 -19.20
N TYR A 23 -17.31 -15.00 -18.48
CA TYR A 23 -17.30 -15.03 -17.01
C TYR A 23 -18.13 -13.87 -16.43
N THR A 24 -19.03 -14.19 -15.51
CA THR A 24 -19.81 -13.21 -14.75
C THR A 24 -19.43 -13.30 -13.28
N PRO A 25 -18.93 -12.20 -12.67
CA PRO A 25 -18.57 -12.19 -11.26
C PRO A 25 -19.81 -12.21 -10.36
N PRO A 26 -19.67 -12.69 -9.11
CA PRO A 26 -20.80 -12.94 -8.22
C PRO A 26 -21.42 -11.69 -7.56
N TYR A 27 -20.76 -10.54 -7.61
CA TYR A 27 -21.19 -9.26 -7.02
C TYR A 27 -20.49 -8.10 -7.75
N PRO A 28 -20.94 -6.85 -7.65
CA PRO A 28 -20.27 -5.73 -8.31
C PRO A 28 -19.02 -5.26 -7.55
N VAL A 29 -17.99 -4.84 -8.29
CA VAL A 29 -16.84 -4.06 -7.79
C VAL A 29 -16.42 -3.04 -8.85
N TRP A 30 -15.61 -2.06 -8.45
CA TRP A 30 -15.18 -0.95 -9.28
C TRP A 30 -13.66 -0.77 -9.22
N SER A 31 -13.09 -0.09 -10.22
CA SER A 31 -11.68 0.32 -10.25
C SER A 31 -11.58 1.83 -10.39
N ALA A 32 -10.48 2.41 -9.90
CA ALA A 32 -10.15 3.79 -10.19
C ALA A 32 -9.83 3.97 -11.68
N ARG A 33 -10.22 5.13 -12.22
CA ARG A 33 -9.92 5.59 -13.58
C ARG A 33 -9.20 6.93 -13.51
N ALA A 34 -8.21 7.11 -14.37
CA ALA A 34 -7.48 8.35 -14.50
C ALA A 34 -7.68 8.93 -15.90
N ASP A 35 -7.40 10.23 -16.04
CA ASP A 35 -7.25 10.84 -17.36
C ASP A 35 -6.14 10.12 -18.15
N ARG A 36 -6.31 9.99 -19.47
CA ARG A 36 -5.35 9.30 -20.36
C ARG A 36 -3.96 9.95 -20.38
N ALA A 37 -3.84 11.22 -19.99
CA ALA A 37 -2.56 11.90 -19.83
C ALA A 37 -1.75 11.37 -18.64
N VAL A 38 -2.39 10.72 -17.67
CA VAL A 38 -1.71 10.09 -16.54
C VAL A 38 -1.07 8.78 -17.02
N THR A 39 0.26 8.76 -17.13
CA THR A 39 1.01 7.57 -17.56
C THR A 39 1.75 6.89 -16.41
N GLN A 40 1.96 7.59 -15.30
CA GLN A 40 2.70 7.11 -14.15
C GLN A 40 2.26 7.89 -12.91
N VAL A 41 2.19 7.22 -11.78
CA VAL A 41 1.82 7.83 -10.49
C VAL A 41 3.02 7.78 -9.55
N VAL A 42 2.97 8.54 -8.45
CA VAL A 42 3.94 8.41 -7.35
C VAL A 42 3.15 8.17 -6.06
N MET A 43 3.54 7.14 -5.33
CA MET A 43 3.05 6.82 -3.99
C MET A 43 4.24 6.94 -3.03
N GLY A 44 4.21 7.96 -2.18
CA GLY A 44 5.28 8.26 -1.23
C GLY A 44 4.86 7.96 0.20
N TYR A 45 5.58 7.07 0.87
CA TYR A 45 5.38 6.72 2.27
C TYR A 45 6.49 7.37 3.10
N PHE A 46 6.17 8.46 3.79
CA PHE A 46 7.10 9.27 4.58
C PHE A 46 6.89 8.99 6.06
N GLY A 47 7.81 8.23 6.65
CA GLY A 47 7.66 7.73 8.01
C GLY A 47 8.56 8.40 9.04
N VAL A 48 8.05 8.47 10.26
CA VAL A 48 8.76 8.85 11.48
C VAL A 48 8.64 7.70 12.48
N GLN A 49 9.77 7.17 12.90
CA GLN A 49 9.88 6.06 13.84
C GLN A 49 10.39 6.56 15.20
N SER A 50 9.77 6.11 16.28
CA SER A 50 10.18 6.47 17.64
C SER A 50 10.01 5.33 18.62
N LEU A 51 10.81 5.31 19.68
CA LEU A 51 10.69 4.36 20.78
C LEU A 51 10.44 5.11 22.09
N GLY A 52 9.36 4.72 22.78
CA GLY A 52 9.00 5.21 24.10
C GLY A 52 8.28 6.57 24.10
N ALA A 53 7.43 6.75 25.12
CA ALA A 53 6.52 7.89 25.23
C ALA A 53 7.22 9.28 25.22
N ALA A 54 8.47 9.36 25.68
CA ALA A 54 9.24 10.61 25.70
C ALA A 54 9.53 11.17 24.30
N GLN A 55 9.58 10.33 23.26
CA GLN A 55 9.83 10.76 21.88
C GLN A 55 8.55 11.08 21.10
N GLN A 56 7.38 10.67 21.59
CA GLN A 56 6.11 10.75 20.86
C GLN A 56 5.75 12.18 20.43
N GLY A 57 5.95 13.17 21.31
CA GLY A 57 5.69 14.58 20.97
C GLY A 57 6.59 15.09 19.84
N ARG A 58 7.86 14.65 19.81
CA ARG A 58 8.82 15.01 18.75
C ARG A 58 8.50 14.28 17.44
N ALA A 59 8.13 13.01 17.51
CA ALA A 59 7.71 12.24 16.35
C ALA A 59 6.47 12.85 15.69
N CYS A 60 5.47 13.23 16.48
CA CYS A 60 4.28 13.93 16.00
C CYS A 60 4.63 15.27 15.35
N ALA A 61 5.47 16.10 15.98
CA ALA A 61 5.91 17.36 15.39
C ALA A 61 6.64 17.17 14.04
N ALA A 62 7.45 16.12 13.92
CA ALA A 62 8.14 15.80 12.68
C ALA A 62 7.18 15.29 11.57
N LEU A 63 6.20 14.46 11.92
CA LEU A 63 5.16 14.03 10.98
C LEU A 63 4.33 15.22 10.49
N MET A 64 3.89 16.10 11.40
CA MET A 64 3.12 17.29 11.05
C MET A 64 3.93 18.28 10.21
N ARG A 65 5.25 18.32 10.39
CA ARG A 65 6.15 19.04 9.48
C ARG A 65 6.08 18.47 8.06
N ILE A 66 6.21 17.15 7.91
CA ILE A 66 6.11 16.48 6.60
C ILE A 66 4.75 16.75 5.96
N ALA A 67 3.66 16.57 6.70
CA ALA A 67 2.30 16.80 6.21
C ALA A 67 2.07 18.26 5.78
N ARG A 68 2.64 19.23 6.52
CA ARG A 68 2.58 20.64 6.12
C ARG A 68 3.32 20.89 4.82
N ASP A 69 4.47 20.26 4.60
CA ASP A 69 5.24 20.44 3.36
C ASP A 69 4.51 19.88 2.13
N PHE A 70 3.48 19.04 2.28
CA PHE A 70 2.57 18.65 1.18
C PHE A 70 1.69 19.80 0.68
N THR A 71 1.50 20.88 1.45
CA THR A 71 0.70 22.04 1.00
C THR A 71 1.48 22.99 0.08
N ARG A 72 2.77 22.70 -0.17
CA ARG A 72 3.63 23.48 -1.05
C ARG A 72 3.26 23.28 -2.52
N PRO A 73 3.69 24.18 -3.43
CA PRO A 73 3.55 23.97 -4.87
C PRO A 73 4.08 22.59 -5.28
N ASP A 74 3.38 21.97 -6.23
CA ASP A 74 3.63 20.60 -6.71
C ASP A 74 3.49 19.49 -5.63
N GLY A 75 2.89 19.80 -4.48
CA GLY A 75 2.52 18.82 -3.46
C GLY A 75 1.52 17.75 -3.96
N PRO A 76 1.27 16.70 -3.16
CA PRO A 76 0.42 15.60 -3.56
C PRO A 76 -1.04 16.01 -3.73
N LEU A 77 -1.76 15.28 -4.58
CA LEU A 77 -3.19 15.45 -4.80
C LEU A 77 -4.02 14.89 -3.63
N HIS A 78 -3.52 13.84 -2.99
CA HIS A 78 -4.13 13.21 -1.82
C HIS A 78 -3.05 12.79 -0.83
N HIS A 79 -3.35 12.87 0.46
CA HIS A 79 -2.52 12.24 1.48
C HIS A 79 -3.33 11.72 2.68
N ASP A 80 -2.80 10.67 3.31
CA ASP A 80 -3.30 10.08 4.55
C ASP A 80 -2.23 10.21 5.65
N LEU A 81 -2.67 10.28 6.90
CA LEU A 81 -1.82 10.11 8.07
C LEU A 81 -2.15 8.78 8.73
N THR A 82 -1.15 8.03 9.16
CA THR A 82 -1.34 6.70 9.74
C THR A 82 -0.39 6.42 10.88
N HIS A 83 -0.72 5.42 11.69
CA HIS A 83 0.11 4.92 12.76
C HIS A 83 0.02 3.40 12.89
N TYR A 84 1.14 2.79 13.30
CA TYR A 84 1.18 1.44 13.83
C TYR A 84 2.37 1.27 14.78
N VAL A 85 2.31 0.20 15.58
CA VAL A 85 3.45 -0.27 16.38
C VAL A 85 4.02 -1.52 15.73
N ASP A 86 5.32 -1.55 15.47
CA ASP A 86 5.98 -2.71 14.87
C ASP A 86 6.34 -3.81 15.90
N ALA A 87 6.88 -4.93 15.42
CA ALA A 87 7.26 -6.07 16.27
C ALA A 87 8.41 -5.74 17.24
N GLU A 88 9.17 -4.67 16.98
CA GLU A 88 10.25 -4.18 17.85
C GLU A 88 9.72 -3.13 18.85
N GLY A 89 8.40 -2.94 18.92
CA GLY A 89 7.75 -2.02 19.84
C GLY A 89 7.92 -0.54 19.48
N HIS A 90 8.37 -0.21 18.26
CA HIS A 90 8.49 1.18 17.85
C HIS A 90 7.17 1.69 17.29
N ASP A 91 6.82 2.92 17.68
CA ASP A 91 5.78 3.70 17.04
C ASP A 91 6.26 4.17 15.67
N ASN A 92 5.44 3.95 14.65
CA ASN A 92 5.70 4.40 13.30
C ASN A 92 4.51 5.24 12.82
N MET A 93 4.72 6.54 12.67
CA MET A 93 3.75 7.45 12.07
C MET A 93 4.12 7.69 10.61
N ILE A 94 3.18 7.55 9.68
CA ILE A 94 3.47 7.64 8.24
C ILE A 94 2.50 8.61 7.58
N ALA A 95 3.06 9.57 6.84
CA ALA A 95 2.31 10.40 5.91
C ALA A 95 2.42 9.77 4.52
N ILE A 96 1.30 9.34 3.94
CA ILE A 96 1.23 8.65 2.65
C ILE A 96 0.65 9.60 1.63
N ALA A 97 1.38 9.87 0.56
CA ALA A 97 1.05 10.92 -0.38
C ALA A 97 1.05 10.42 -1.84
N TYR A 98 0.11 10.94 -2.63
CA TYR A 98 -0.16 10.47 -3.98
C TYR A 98 -0.07 11.61 -5.01
N TRP A 99 0.67 11.37 -6.08
CA TRP A 99 0.74 12.23 -7.27
C TRP A 99 0.38 11.45 -8.53
N THR A 100 -0.21 12.14 -9.51
CA THR A 100 -0.43 11.60 -10.87
C THR A 100 0.56 12.16 -11.91
N ASP A 101 1.47 13.04 -11.49
CA ASP A 101 2.56 13.58 -12.30
C ASP A 101 3.90 13.39 -11.57
N PRO A 102 4.78 12.48 -12.04
CA PRO A 102 6.11 12.30 -11.47
C PRO A 102 6.99 13.56 -11.58
N ALA A 103 6.75 14.44 -12.56
CA ALA A 103 7.48 15.69 -12.68
C ALA A 103 7.08 16.70 -11.59
N ALA A 104 5.80 16.75 -11.20
CA ALA A 104 5.35 17.50 -10.04
C ALA A 104 6.03 16.99 -8.76
N PHE A 105 6.00 15.68 -8.51
CA PHE A 105 6.71 15.09 -7.37
C PHE A 105 8.21 15.47 -7.37
N ALA A 106 8.87 15.40 -8.54
CA ALA A 106 10.28 15.77 -8.65
C ALA A 106 10.54 17.25 -8.33
N ARG A 107 9.68 18.18 -8.82
CA ARG A 107 9.77 19.62 -8.49
C ARG A 107 9.56 19.86 -7.00
N TRP A 108 8.52 19.27 -6.42
CA TRP A 108 8.23 19.36 -4.98
C TRP A 108 9.38 18.83 -4.13
N SER A 109 9.89 17.63 -4.45
CA SER A 109 10.97 16.99 -3.70
C SER A 109 12.28 17.74 -3.81
N ALA A 110 12.51 18.53 -4.87
CA ALA A 110 13.71 19.33 -5.07
C ALA A 110 13.65 20.72 -4.42
N THR A 111 12.51 21.10 -3.82
CA THR A 111 12.42 22.37 -3.09
C THR A 111 13.41 22.38 -1.92
N PRO A 112 14.06 23.52 -1.63
CA PRO A 112 15.03 23.62 -0.53
C PRO A 112 14.48 23.18 0.82
N GLU A 113 13.18 23.38 1.06
CA GLU A 113 12.54 23.05 2.34
C GLU A 113 12.26 21.56 2.51
N VAL A 114 12.06 20.83 1.41
CA VAL A 114 11.87 19.37 1.42
C VAL A 114 13.22 18.66 1.35
N ASP A 115 14.03 18.94 0.33
CA ASP A 115 15.34 18.28 0.15
C ASP A 115 16.32 18.65 1.27
N GLY A 116 16.38 19.94 1.62
CA GLY A 116 17.26 20.43 2.69
C GLY A 116 16.90 19.85 4.06
N TRP A 117 15.60 19.72 4.35
CA TRP A 117 15.16 19.08 5.60
C TRP A 117 15.53 17.60 5.66
N TRP A 118 15.33 16.86 4.55
CA TRP A 118 15.68 15.45 4.47
C TRP A 118 17.18 15.22 4.62
N ARG A 119 18.00 16.03 3.95
CA ARG A 119 19.47 15.88 3.89
C ARG A 119 20.22 16.42 5.10
N SER A 120 19.60 17.28 5.91
CA SER A 120 20.21 17.88 7.10
C SER A 120 20.79 16.82 8.05
N GLU A 121 21.99 17.05 8.57
CA GLU A 121 22.62 16.19 9.59
C GLU A 121 21.83 16.15 10.90
N GLU A 122 20.96 17.14 11.17
CA GLU A 122 20.06 17.13 12.33
C GLU A 122 19.25 15.84 12.42
N ARG A 123 18.81 15.29 11.27
CA ARG A 123 18.04 14.04 11.22
C ARG A 123 18.79 12.85 11.83
N LEU A 124 20.13 12.89 11.83
CA LEU A 124 21.00 11.86 12.44
C LEU A 124 21.09 11.98 13.96
N HIS A 125 20.75 13.13 14.54
CA HIS A 125 20.98 13.42 15.95
C HIS A 125 19.70 13.65 16.76
N GLU A 126 18.54 13.58 16.11
CA GLU A 126 17.26 13.80 16.77
C GLU A 126 16.79 12.63 17.63
N GLY A 127 17.38 11.44 17.54
CA GLY A 127 16.88 10.27 18.27
C GLY A 127 15.51 9.77 17.77
N LEU A 128 15.15 10.16 16.55
CA LEU A 128 14.03 9.62 15.77
C LEU A 128 14.59 8.89 14.55
N GLY A 129 13.86 7.89 14.08
CA GLY A 129 14.06 7.31 12.75
C GLY A 129 13.20 8.04 11.71
N TYR A 130 13.71 8.17 10.50
CA TYR A 130 12.99 8.72 9.35
C TYR A 130 13.13 7.80 8.16
N PHE A 131 12.06 7.61 7.39
CA PHE A 131 12.16 6.88 6.13
C PHE A 131 11.31 7.52 5.05
N ARG A 132 11.74 7.32 3.81
CA ARG A 132 10.92 7.55 2.62
C ARG A 132 10.99 6.31 1.75
N GLU A 133 9.84 5.70 1.55
CA GLU A 133 9.67 4.61 0.60
C GLU A 133 8.82 5.18 -0.53
N ILE A 134 9.46 5.48 -1.65
CA ILE A 134 8.81 6.11 -2.79
C ILE A 134 8.71 5.07 -3.89
N VAL A 135 7.50 4.81 -4.35
CA VAL A 135 7.24 3.97 -5.51
C VAL A 135 6.54 4.78 -6.58
N SER A 136 6.82 4.48 -7.85
CA SER A 136 6.29 5.24 -8.98
C SER A 136 5.82 4.33 -10.12
N PRO A 137 4.81 3.47 -9.88
CA PRO A 137 4.35 2.55 -10.91
C PRO A 137 3.77 3.32 -12.11
N ARG A 138 4.15 2.89 -13.31
CA ARG A 138 3.40 3.22 -14.53
C ARG A 138 1.96 2.71 -14.42
N VAL A 139 1.02 3.33 -15.14
CA VAL A 139 -0.40 2.90 -15.13
C VAL A 139 -0.61 1.47 -15.63
N GLN A 140 0.34 0.91 -16.37
CA GLN A 140 0.31 -0.50 -16.76
C GLN A 140 0.67 -1.47 -15.61
N HIS A 141 1.28 -0.97 -14.54
CA HIS A 141 1.95 -1.76 -13.51
C HIS A 141 1.17 -1.87 -12.20
N PHE A 142 -0.03 -1.29 -12.12
CA PHE A 142 -0.86 -1.39 -10.92
C PHE A 142 -2.33 -1.64 -11.28
N GLU A 143 -3.08 -2.08 -10.28
CA GLU A 143 -4.53 -2.26 -10.33
C GLU A 143 -5.17 -1.74 -9.05
N THR A 144 -6.46 -1.43 -9.11
CA THR A 144 -7.26 -1.10 -7.94
C THR A 144 -8.60 -1.83 -7.99
N MET A 145 -9.12 -2.15 -6.80
CA MET A 145 -10.45 -2.74 -6.62
C MET A 145 -11.12 -2.11 -5.40
N PHE A 146 -12.37 -1.69 -5.57
CA PHE A 146 -13.22 -1.13 -4.53
C PHE A 146 -14.57 -1.83 -4.52
N ASN A 147 -15.10 -2.17 -3.33
CA ASN A 147 -16.45 -2.71 -3.20
C ASN A 147 -17.56 -1.65 -3.22
N THR A 148 -17.20 -0.36 -3.32
CA THR A 148 -18.13 0.76 -3.43
C THR A 148 -17.57 1.83 -4.38
N PRO A 149 -18.40 2.49 -5.22
CA PRO A 149 -17.90 3.43 -6.24
C PRO A 149 -17.83 4.89 -5.78
N ASP A 150 -18.47 5.25 -4.66
CA ASP A 150 -18.73 6.63 -4.23
C ASP A 150 -17.65 7.19 -3.30
N ARG A 151 -16.82 6.34 -2.70
CA ARG A 151 -15.72 6.77 -1.82
C ARG A 151 -14.46 5.94 -2.10
N LEU A 152 -13.60 6.50 -2.96
CA LEU A 152 -12.29 5.93 -3.26
C LEU A 152 -11.29 6.25 -2.15
N GLU A 153 -10.21 5.47 -2.11
CA GLU A 153 -9.12 5.57 -1.15
C GLU A 153 -7.78 5.50 -1.86
N GLY A 154 -6.71 5.92 -1.19
CA GLY A 154 -5.34 5.81 -1.71
C GLY A 154 -5.18 6.49 -3.08
N ILE A 155 -4.59 5.78 -4.05
CA ILE A 155 -4.39 6.30 -5.40
C ILE A 155 -5.70 6.59 -6.12
N GLY A 156 -6.80 5.91 -5.76
CA GLY A 156 -8.11 6.14 -6.37
C GLY A 156 -8.60 7.57 -6.20
N VAL A 157 -8.32 8.19 -5.05
CA VAL A 157 -8.65 9.62 -4.79
C VAL A 157 -7.89 10.52 -5.75
N ALA A 158 -6.58 10.28 -5.94
CA ALA A 158 -5.75 11.09 -6.81
C ALA A 158 -6.06 10.90 -8.31
N MET A 159 -6.53 9.72 -8.71
CA MET A 159 -6.97 9.44 -10.09
C MET A 159 -8.31 10.11 -10.42
N GLY A 160 -9.20 10.25 -9.43
CA GLY A 160 -10.41 11.07 -9.50
C GLY A 160 -11.59 10.51 -10.32
N GLY A 161 -11.37 9.43 -11.09
CA GLY A 161 -12.42 8.72 -11.83
C GLY A 161 -12.70 7.33 -11.27
N VAL A 162 -13.87 6.79 -11.61
CA VAL A 162 -14.31 5.42 -11.26
C VAL A 162 -14.87 4.73 -12.50
N SER A 163 -14.66 3.42 -12.61
CA SER A 163 -15.17 2.59 -13.71
C SER A 163 -16.68 2.31 -13.59
N GLY A 164 -17.25 1.64 -14.58
CA GLY A 164 -18.44 0.81 -14.35
C GLY A 164 -18.11 -0.46 -13.56
N GLU A 165 -19.09 -1.35 -13.38
CA GLU A 165 -18.87 -2.66 -12.74
C GLU A 165 -17.88 -3.51 -13.55
N LEU A 166 -16.85 -4.04 -12.88
CA LEU A 166 -15.76 -4.81 -13.51
C LEU A 166 -16.15 -6.28 -13.75
N GLN A 167 -15.46 -6.92 -14.71
CA GLN A 167 -15.53 -8.37 -14.92
C GLN A 167 -14.48 -9.14 -14.11
N GLU A 168 -13.24 -8.65 -14.04
CA GLU A 168 -12.07 -9.38 -13.53
C GLU A 168 -11.97 -9.35 -12.00
N HIS A 169 -12.89 -10.01 -11.31
CA HIS A 169 -12.85 -10.24 -9.85
C HIS A 169 -13.65 -11.47 -9.44
N GLY A 170 -13.59 -11.85 -8.16
CA GLY A 170 -14.33 -13.01 -7.65
C GLY A 170 -13.66 -14.38 -7.89
N TYR A 171 -12.42 -14.40 -8.36
CA TYR A 171 -11.60 -15.60 -8.52
C TYR A 171 -10.12 -15.35 -8.16
N TRP A 172 -9.42 -16.39 -7.70
CA TRP A 172 -7.98 -16.34 -7.46
C TRP A 172 -7.23 -16.09 -8.77
N GLY A 173 -6.34 -15.10 -8.80
CA GLY A 173 -5.67 -14.63 -10.02
C GLY A 173 -6.35 -13.43 -10.70
N SER A 174 -7.55 -13.04 -10.28
CA SER A 174 -8.22 -11.85 -10.82
C SER A 174 -7.42 -10.56 -10.61
N MET A 175 -6.75 -10.40 -9.46
CA MET A 175 -5.81 -9.30 -9.21
C MET A 175 -4.79 -9.15 -10.32
N ARG A 176 -4.15 -10.25 -10.74
CA ARG A 176 -3.19 -10.23 -11.84
C ARG A 176 -3.86 -9.85 -13.15
N ASP A 177 -5.04 -10.40 -13.45
CA ASP A 177 -5.78 -10.09 -14.68
C ASP A 177 -6.24 -8.62 -14.76
N ARG A 178 -6.34 -7.91 -13.62
CA ARG A 178 -6.61 -6.46 -13.57
C ARG A 178 -5.39 -5.58 -13.86
N ILE A 179 -4.16 -6.09 -13.71
CA ILE A 179 -2.94 -5.34 -14.01
C ILE A 179 -2.74 -5.33 -15.54
N PRO A 180 -2.69 -4.17 -16.23
CA PRO A 180 -2.58 -4.13 -17.69
C PRO A 180 -1.33 -4.85 -18.24
N LEU A 181 -0.20 -4.79 -17.53
CA LEU A 181 1.04 -5.49 -17.89
C LEU A 181 0.87 -7.01 -17.99
N SER A 182 -0.11 -7.61 -17.29
CA SER A 182 -0.38 -9.06 -17.33
C SER A 182 -0.77 -9.58 -18.71
N GLN A 183 -1.24 -8.70 -19.60
CA GLN A 183 -1.60 -9.05 -20.99
C GLN A 183 -0.41 -9.65 -21.76
N THR A 184 0.82 -9.26 -21.39
CA THR A 184 2.03 -9.63 -22.14
C THR A 184 3.19 -10.11 -21.27
N ASP A 185 3.24 -9.77 -19.99
CA ASP A 185 4.37 -10.05 -19.11
C ASP A 185 3.98 -10.99 -17.95
N PRO A 186 4.81 -11.99 -17.60
CA PRO A 186 4.55 -12.85 -16.44
C PRO A 186 4.76 -12.15 -15.08
N MET A 187 5.36 -10.96 -15.05
CA MET A 187 5.73 -10.21 -13.85
C MET A 187 6.62 -11.03 -12.91
N SER A 188 7.56 -11.78 -13.50
CA SER A 188 8.51 -12.62 -12.75
C SER A 188 9.59 -11.76 -12.09
N PRO A 189 9.91 -11.98 -10.81
CA PRO A 189 10.93 -11.20 -10.13
C PRO A 189 12.33 -11.51 -10.68
N SER A 190 13.19 -10.50 -10.75
CA SER A 190 14.60 -10.68 -11.10
C SER A 190 15.49 -9.77 -10.25
N GLY A 191 16.56 -10.34 -9.70
CA GLY A 191 17.44 -9.67 -8.73
C GLY A 191 17.01 -9.88 -7.27
N THR A 192 17.68 -9.16 -6.36
CA THR A 192 17.41 -9.17 -4.92
C THR A 192 17.52 -7.75 -4.38
N ARG A 193 16.91 -7.48 -3.22
CA ARG A 193 17.14 -6.21 -2.51
C ARG A 193 18.61 -6.12 -2.11
N ALA A 194 19.19 -4.92 -2.21
CA ALA A 194 20.59 -4.70 -1.86
C ALA A 194 20.77 -3.33 -1.19
N ALA A 195 21.62 -3.26 -0.18
CA ALA A 195 22.03 -1.99 0.40
C ALA A 195 22.94 -1.26 -0.60
N ILE A 196 22.67 0.02 -0.83
CA ILE A 196 23.51 0.89 -1.67
C ILE A 196 24.50 1.59 -0.76
N GLY A 197 25.78 1.26 -0.90
CA GLY A 197 26.85 1.78 -0.05
C GLY A 197 27.11 0.89 1.15
N ASP A 198 27.33 1.49 2.31
CA ASP A 198 27.64 0.76 3.54
C ASP A 198 26.44 -0.05 4.08
N ALA A 199 26.75 -1.10 4.84
CA ALA A 199 25.74 -1.87 5.55
C ALA A 199 24.92 -0.98 6.51
N PRO A 200 23.63 -1.30 6.73
CA PRO A 200 22.81 -0.61 7.71
C PRO A 200 23.45 -0.62 9.11
N ALA A 201 23.59 0.56 9.73
CA ALA A 201 24.06 0.70 11.10
C ALA A 201 23.33 1.87 11.80
N PRO A 202 23.21 1.86 13.14
CA PRO A 202 22.67 2.99 13.89
C PRO A 202 23.41 4.29 13.56
N GLY A 203 22.71 5.42 13.49
CA GLY A 203 23.35 6.71 13.19
C GLY A 203 23.62 6.96 11.71
N ARG A 204 23.13 6.12 10.78
CA ARG A 204 23.44 6.22 9.34
C ARG A 204 22.20 6.44 8.47
N ARG A 205 22.46 6.99 7.29
CA ARG A 205 21.54 6.98 6.15
C ARG A 205 21.76 5.71 5.35
N VAL A 206 20.69 4.95 5.15
CA VAL A 206 20.68 3.69 4.42
C VAL A 206 19.81 3.86 3.19
N ARG A 207 20.30 3.42 2.04
CA ARG A 207 19.52 3.37 0.81
C ARG A 207 19.40 1.91 0.38
N ILE A 208 18.19 1.46 0.09
CA ILE A 208 17.94 0.09 -0.38
C ILE A 208 17.54 0.15 -1.85
N ALA A 209 18.26 -0.59 -2.69
CA ALA A 209 17.86 -0.85 -4.06
C ALA A 209 16.75 -1.91 -4.06
N GLY A 210 15.65 -1.62 -4.74
CA GLY A 210 14.66 -2.62 -5.13
C GLY A 210 15.19 -3.53 -6.24
N HIS A 211 14.33 -4.40 -6.73
CA HIS A 211 14.63 -5.27 -7.88
C HIS A 211 13.41 -5.36 -8.80
N GLU A 212 13.54 -6.02 -9.94
CA GLU A 212 12.43 -6.14 -10.90
C GLU A 212 11.25 -6.89 -10.27
N HIS A 213 10.06 -6.33 -10.50
CA HIS A 213 8.75 -6.87 -10.16
C HIS A 213 8.52 -7.16 -8.66
N VAL A 214 9.04 -6.28 -7.78
CA VAL A 214 8.58 -6.21 -6.37
C VAL A 214 7.09 -5.89 -6.37
N ALA A 215 6.28 -6.66 -5.66
CA ALA A 215 4.86 -6.36 -5.51
C ALA A 215 4.60 -5.57 -4.23
N MET A 216 3.74 -4.57 -4.31
CA MET A 216 3.28 -3.78 -3.17
C MET A 216 1.77 -3.82 -3.13
N ILE A 217 1.18 -4.07 -1.96
CA ILE A 217 -0.26 -4.04 -1.75
C ILE A 217 -0.58 -3.09 -0.61
N ARG A 218 -1.59 -2.23 -0.81
CA ARG A 218 -2.35 -1.57 0.27
C ARG A 218 -3.77 -2.11 0.22
N SER A 219 -4.20 -2.84 1.25
CA SER A 219 -5.52 -3.47 1.35
C SER A 219 -6.25 -2.97 2.59
N GLY A 220 -7.29 -2.17 2.38
CA GLY A 220 -7.94 -1.41 3.44
C GLY A 220 -9.38 -1.80 3.75
N GLN A 221 -9.80 -1.40 4.94
CA GLN A 221 -11.11 -1.62 5.53
C GLN A 221 -11.56 -0.32 6.20
N GLU A 222 -12.79 0.10 5.93
CA GLU A 222 -13.43 1.24 6.58
C GLU A 222 -14.80 0.84 7.11
N TRP A 223 -15.00 1.03 8.41
CA TRP A 223 -16.22 0.66 9.12
C TRP A 223 -16.94 1.86 9.74
N THR A 224 -16.56 3.09 9.37
CA THR A 224 -17.17 4.35 9.84
C THR A 224 -18.70 4.28 9.83
N ASP A 225 -19.27 3.85 8.71
CA ASP A 225 -20.71 3.90 8.45
C ASP A 225 -21.45 2.64 8.90
N THR A 226 -20.74 1.58 9.28
CA THR A 226 -21.35 0.33 9.78
C THR A 226 -22.21 0.62 11.02
N THR A 227 -23.24 -0.18 11.31
CA THR A 227 -24.03 -0.04 12.54
C THR A 227 -24.54 -1.40 13.03
N GLY A 228 -25.01 -1.44 14.28
CA GLY A 228 -25.67 -2.63 14.86
C GLY A 228 -24.88 -3.93 14.63
N GLN A 229 -25.55 -4.93 14.07
CA GLN A 229 -25.00 -6.26 13.80
C GLN A 229 -23.75 -6.21 12.90
N GLU A 230 -23.74 -5.37 11.86
CA GLU A 230 -22.61 -5.31 10.92
C GLU A 230 -21.33 -4.83 11.61
N ARG A 231 -21.44 -3.82 12.48
CA ARG A 231 -20.30 -3.31 13.27
C ARG A 231 -19.75 -4.39 14.20
N THR A 232 -20.62 -5.11 14.90
CA THR A 232 -20.23 -6.22 15.78
C THR A 232 -19.53 -7.32 14.99
N LEU A 233 -20.12 -7.79 13.88
CA LEU A 233 -19.51 -8.83 13.05
C LEU A 233 -18.13 -8.43 12.53
N TYR A 234 -17.95 -7.17 12.11
CA TYR A 234 -16.64 -6.71 11.65
C TYR A 234 -15.63 -6.67 12.81
N LEU A 235 -15.94 -5.96 13.91
CA LEU A 235 -14.97 -5.71 14.98
C LEU A 235 -14.67 -6.94 15.85
N GLU A 236 -15.65 -7.83 16.04
CA GLU A 236 -15.51 -8.95 16.97
C GLU A 236 -15.20 -10.28 16.26
N GLU A 237 -15.52 -10.42 14.97
CA GLU A 237 -15.31 -11.69 14.25
C GLU A 237 -14.34 -11.57 13.06
N MET A 238 -14.44 -10.52 12.24
CA MET A 238 -13.62 -10.41 11.02
C MET A 238 -12.25 -9.76 11.27
N GLU A 239 -12.23 -8.62 11.96
CA GLU A 239 -11.01 -7.85 12.25
C GLU A 239 -9.96 -8.66 13.04
N PRO A 240 -10.32 -9.45 14.07
CA PRO A 240 -9.33 -10.26 14.78
C PRO A 240 -8.65 -11.29 13.87
N VAL A 241 -9.41 -11.94 12.98
CA VAL A 241 -8.86 -12.91 12.01
C VAL A 241 -7.95 -12.21 10.99
N LEU A 242 -8.32 -11.01 10.55
CA LEU A 242 -7.46 -10.15 9.72
C LEU A 242 -6.15 -9.82 10.43
N ARG A 243 -6.23 -9.40 11.69
CA ARG A 243 -5.07 -9.04 12.52
C ARG A 243 -4.11 -10.22 12.69
N GLU A 244 -4.60 -11.42 12.96
CA GLU A 244 -3.77 -12.62 13.01
C GLU A 244 -3.01 -12.88 11.69
N GLY A 245 -3.68 -12.67 10.56
CA GLY A 245 -3.03 -12.77 9.25
C GLY A 245 -1.96 -11.71 9.03
N MET A 246 -2.20 -10.47 9.49
CA MET A 246 -1.21 -9.39 9.41
C MET A 246 -0.03 -9.60 10.35
N ASP A 247 -0.27 -10.13 11.56
CA ASP A 247 0.77 -10.49 12.52
C ASP A 247 1.65 -11.62 11.98
N PHE A 248 1.05 -12.64 11.35
CA PHE A 248 1.80 -13.69 10.65
C PHE A 248 2.70 -13.09 9.55
N LEU A 249 2.19 -12.19 8.71
CA LEU A 249 3.00 -11.55 7.67
C LEU A 249 4.11 -10.67 8.26
N ARG A 250 3.87 -10.00 9.40
CA ARG A 250 4.88 -9.19 10.09
C ARG A 250 6.01 -10.06 10.65
N ASP A 251 5.65 -11.17 11.30
CA ASP A 251 6.59 -11.95 12.11
C ASP A 251 7.27 -13.07 11.32
N GLN A 252 6.56 -13.65 10.34
CA GLN A 252 6.99 -14.84 9.59
C GLN A 252 6.96 -14.63 8.06
N GLY A 253 6.60 -13.44 7.59
CA GLY A 253 6.43 -13.14 6.17
C GLY A 253 7.68 -13.33 5.31
N LEU A 254 8.88 -13.11 5.87
CA LEU A 254 10.14 -13.26 5.12
C LEU A 254 10.28 -14.65 4.50
N ALA A 255 9.86 -15.71 5.21
CA ALA A 255 9.96 -17.09 4.76
C ALA A 255 9.09 -17.38 3.52
N ILE A 256 8.06 -16.56 3.28
CA ILE A 256 7.15 -16.68 2.14
C ILE A 256 7.28 -15.51 1.15
N GLY A 257 8.35 -14.72 1.26
CA GLY A 257 8.64 -13.64 0.34
C GLY A 257 7.97 -12.29 0.66
N CYS A 258 7.29 -12.14 1.79
CA CYS A 258 6.86 -10.83 2.28
C CYS A 258 8.02 -10.13 3.00
N TYR A 259 8.56 -9.07 2.39
CA TYR A 259 9.70 -8.32 2.91
C TYR A 259 9.35 -7.43 4.08
N SER A 260 8.17 -6.80 4.02
CA SER A 260 7.66 -5.94 5.07
C SER A 260 6.14 -6.04 5.09
N ASN A 261 5.56 -6.12 6.28
CA ASN A 261 4.12 -6.00 6.49
C ASN A 261 3.83 -5.02 7.61
N ARG A 262 2.87 -4.13 7.36
CA ARG A 262 2.40 -3.12 8.32
C ARG A 262 0.89 -3.16 8.36
N TYR A 263 0.31 -3.32 9.54
CA TYR A 263 -1.12 -3.14 9.73
C TYR A 263 -1.37 -1.83 10.44
N MET A 264 -1.89 -0.85 9.72
CA MET A 264 -1.93 0.54 10.12
C MET A 264 -3.35 1.02 10.31
N GLN A 265 -3.52 1.95 11.25
CA GLN A 265 -4.75 2.70 11.43
C GLN A 265 -4.57 4.11 10.88
N HIS A 266 -5.58 4.61 10.16
CA HIS A 266 -5.59 6.01 9.75
C HIS A 266 -5.77 6.94 10.96
N LEU A 267 -5.20 8.13 10.86
CA LEU A 267 -5.36 9.22 11.81
C LEU A 267 -6.03 10.41 11.14
N ASP A 268 -6.78 11.18 11.91
CA ASP A 268 -7.22 12.51 11.50
C ASP A 268 -6.10 13.57 11.65
N ALA A 269 -6.41 14.82 11.30
CA ALA A 269 -5.46 15.93 11.40
C ALA A 269 -5.06 16.29 12.84
N GLN A 270 -5.77 15.77 13.85
CA GLN A 270 -5.47 15.93 15.27
C GLN A 270 -4.70 14.72 15.82
N GLY A 271 -4.48 13.67 15.02
CA GLY A 271 -3.83 12.43 15.41
C GLY A 271 -4.76 11.43 16.10
N ALA A 272 -6.08 11.63 16.05
CA ALA A 272 -7.02 10.66 16.59
C ALA A 272 -7.24 9.50 15.59
N PRO A 273 -7.33 8.24 16.06
CA PRO A 273 -7.59 7.10 15.20
C PRO A 273 -8.95 7.20 14.51
N LEU A 274 -8.96 6.99 13.19
CA LEU A 274 -10.17 6.86 12.39
C LEU A 274 -10.67 5.41 12.37
N GLN A 275 -11.94 5.20 12.01
CA GLN A 275 -12.55 3.88 11.79
C GLN A 275 -12.15 3.29 10.42
N LYS A 276 -10.84 3.33 10.15
CA LYS A 276 -10.20 2.97 8.90
C LYS A 276 -8.83 2.34 9.19
N SER A 277 -8.58 1.16 8.65
CA SER A 277 -7.27 0.49 8.71
C SER A 277 -6.90 -0.09 7.34
N PHE A 278 -5.63 -0.45 7.18
CA PHE A 278 -5.18 -1.21 6.02
C PHE A 278 -3.88 -1.95 6.31
N GLY A 279 -3.70 -3.08 5.62
CA GLY A 279 -2.41 -3.74 5.48
C GLY A 279 -1.62 -3.08 4.35
N LEU A 280 -0.35 -2.74 4.59
CA LEU A 280 0.63 -2.39 3.57
C LEU A 280 1.74 -3.42 3.60
N SER A 281 1.94 -4.10 2.47
CA SER A 281 2.96 -5.14 2.38
C SER A 281 3.81 -4.98 1.12
N PHE A 282 5.10 -5.23 1.26
CA PHE A 282 6.04 -5.36 0.16
C PHE A 282 6.45 -6.82 0.01
N TRP A 283 6.35 -7.34 -1.20
CA TRP A 283 6.58 -8.74 -1.53
C TRP A 283 7.66 -8.87 -2.59
N ARG A 284 8.44 -9.95 -2.50
CA ARG A 284 9.39 -10.36 -3.53
C ARG A 284 8.74 -10.45 -4.90
N SER A 285 7.49 -10.90 -4.98
CA SER A 285 6.78 -11.00 -6.25
C SER A 285 5.28 -11.02 -6.08
N LEU A 286 4.57 -10.69 -7.16
CA LEU A 286 3.12 -10.86 -7.23
C LEU A 286 2.72 -12.32 -6.98
N ALA A 287 3.51 -13.27 -7.49
CA ALA A 287 3.24 -14.70 -7.34
C ALA A 287 3.36 -15.21 -5.90
N ASP A 288 4.28 -14.66 -5.10
CA ASP A 288 4.38 -15.01 -3.67
C ASP A 288 3.17 -14.51 -2.90
N MET A 289 2.73 -13.28 -3.21
CA MET A 289 1.51 -12.70 -2.63
C MET A 289 0.26 -13.49 -3.04
N GLU A 290 0.12 -13.85 -4.33
CA GLU A 290 -0.97 -14.70 -4.83
C GLU A 290 -1.01 -16.04 -4.11
N ARG A 291 0.15 -16.70 -3.93
CA ARG A 291 0.23 -17.97 -3.22
C ARG A 291 -0.23 -17.84 -1.78
N TRP A 292 0.20 -16.79 -1.07
CA TRP A 292 -0.26 -16.55 0.30
C TRP A 292 -1.78 -16.35 0.33
N ALA A 293 -2.31 -15.51 -0.55
CA ALA A 293 -3.73 -15.21 -0.61
C ALA A 293 -4.58 -16.45 -0.95
N GLU A 294 -4.17 -17.26 -1.93
CA GLU A 294 -5.00 -18.39 -2.39
C GLU A 294 -4.87 -19.65 -1.54
N SER A 295 -3.81 -19.80 -0.74
CA SER A 295 -3.49 -21.09 -0.09
C SER A 295 -3.06 -21.03 1.38
N HIS A 296 -2.60 -19.87 1.89
CA HIS A 296 -2.13 -19.83 3.27
C HIS A 296 -3.31 -19.85 4.25
N PRO A 297 -3.29 -20.67 5.33
CA PRO A 297 -4.40 -20.78 6.26
C PRO A 297 -4.89 -19.45 6.83
N THR A 298 -3.98 -18.50 7.07
CA THR A 298 -4.36 -17.18 7.59
C THR A 298 -5.22 -16.38 6.61
N HIS A 299 -4.86 -16.30 5.32
CA HIS A 299 -5.70 -15.59 4.36
C HIS A 299 -6.97 -16.37 4.01
N VAL A 300 -6.90 -17.71 3.94
CA VAL A 300 -8.11 -18.55 3.74
C VAL A 300 -9.10 -18.35 4.89
N ALA A 301 -8.62 -18.19 6.13
CA ALA A 301 -9.47 -17.87 7.27
C ALA A 301 -10.10 -16.47 7.14
N ILE A 302 -9.34 -15.45 6.72
CA ILE A 302 -9.86 -14.10 6.45
C ILE A 302 -10.96 -14.14 5.39
N PHE A 303 -10.69 -14.78 4.23
CA PHE A 303 -11.66 -14.92 3.15
C PHE A 303 -12.90 -15.70 3.61
N GLY A 304 -12.73 -16.78 4.35
CA GLY A 304 -13.83 -17.53 4.93
C GLY A 304 -14.67 -16.72 5.93
N SER A 305 -14.03 -15.86 6.72
CA SER A 305 -14.71 -14.93 7.64
C SER A 305 -15.51 -13.89 6.87
N PHE A 306 -14.92 -13.29 5.84
CA PHE A 306 -15.61 -12.35 4.94
C PHE A 306 -16.82 -13.01 4.26
N MET A 307 -16.71 -14.25 3.77
CA MET A 307 -17.85 -14.94 3.15
C MET A 307 -19.00 -15.19 4.15
N ARG A 308 -18.70 -15.56 5.40
CA ARG A 308 -19.73 -15.68 6.45
C ARG A 308 -20.38 -14.34 6.77
N TYR A 309 -19.57 -13.28 6.85
CA TYR A 309 -20.01 -11.91 7.06
C TYR A 309 -21.00 -11.45 5.97
N VAL A 310 -20.62 -11.62 4.70
CA VAL A 310 -21.46 -11.28 3.55
C VAL A 310 -22.77 -12.05 3.54
N GLN A 311 -22.73 -13.35 3.87
CA GLN A 311 -23.93 -14.18 3.97
C GLN A 311 -24.84 -13.74 5.11
N ALA A 312 -24.29 -13.45 6.28
CA ALA A 312 -25.05 -13.00 7.45
C ALA A 312 -25.81 -11.68 7.21
N LEU A 313 -25.27 -10.83 6.32
CA LEU A 313 -25.82 -9.52 5.98
C LEU A 313 -26.60 -9.51 4.66
N ASN A 314 -26.85 -10.68 4.05
CA ASN A 314 -27.56 -10.79 2.76
C ASN A 314 -26.99 -9.87 1.67
N PHE A 315 -25.66 -9.75 1.59
CA PHE A 315 -24.94 -8.89 0.64
C PHE A 315 -25.23 -7.38 0.77
N GLN A 316 -25.86 -6.93 1.86
CA GLN A 316 -26.07 -5.52 2.16
C GLN A 316 -24.97 -5.03 3.10
N LEU A 317 -23.89 -4.50 2.53
CA LEU A 317 -22.68 -4.10 3.28
C LEU A 317 -22.54 -2.58 3.33
N GLN A 318 -22.35 -2.03 4.53
CA GLN A 318 -21.84 -0.68 4.75
C GLN A 318 -20.32 -0.68 4.92
N LEU A 319 -19.72 -1.81 5.30
CA LEU A 319 -18.27 -1.98 5.34
C LEU A 319 -17.68 -1.75 3.95
N ARG A 320 -16.71 -0.85 3.87
CA ARG A 320 -15.98 -0.58 2.65
C ARG A 320 -14.64 -1.29 2.68
N VAL A 321 -14.36 -2.04 1.64
CA VAL A 321 -13.09 -2.74 1.45
C VAL A 321 -12.53 -2.42 0.09
N TYR A 322 -11.22 -2.25 0.04
CA TYR A 322 -10.52 -1.93 -1.19
C TYR A 322 -9.10 -2.47 -1.14
N HIS A 323 -8.48 -2.53 -2.31
CA HIS A 323 -7.03 -2.61 -2.38
C HIS A 323 -6.48 -1.88 -3.59
N GLU A 324 -5.20 -1.54 -3.50
CA GLU A 324 -4.34 -1.12 -4.61
C GLU A 324 -3.11 -2.01 -4.62
N VAL A 325 -2.78 -2.58 -5.78
CA VAL A 325 -1.64 -3.49 -5.95
C VAL A 325 -0.77 -2.99 -7.08
N SER A 326 0.53 -2.83 -6.82
CA SER A 326 1.54 -2.43 -7.79
C SER A 326 2.60 -3.51 -7.98
N VAL A 327 3.14 -3.63 -9.18
CA VAL A 327 4.31 -4.47 -9.50
C VAL A 327 5.39 -3.58 -10.09
N LEU A 328 6.46 -3.39 -9.34
CA LEU A 328 7.39 -2.29 -9.53
C LEU A 328 8.64 -2.76 -10.28
N LYS A 329 9.03 -2.02 -11.32
CA LYS A 329 10.35 -2.17 -11.94
C LYS A 329 11.43 -1.46 -11.13
N THR A 330 12.69 -1.75 -11.41
CA THR A 330 13.83 -1.23 -10.63
C THR A 330 13.88 0.30 -10.64
N ASP A 331 13.51 0.93 -11.77
CA ASP A 331 13.47 2.39 -11.94
C ASP A 331 12.30 3.08 -11.23
N GLU A 332 11.32 2.30 -10.75
CA GLU A 332 10.11 2.80 -10.10
C GLU A 332 10.21 2.82 -8.57
N GLN A 333 11.39 2.52 -8.00
CA GLN A 333 11.56 2.26 -6.57
C GLN A 333 12.69 3.07 -5.94
N ARG A 334 12.44 3.71 -4.80
CA ARG A 334 13.45 4.43 -4.01
C ARG A 334 13.15 4.27 -2.52
N TYR A 335 14.02 3.57 -1.80
CA TYR A 335 13.85 3.32 -0.37
C TYR A 335 15.03 3.91 0.40
N GLU A 336 14.75 4.80 1.34
CA GLU A 336 15.76 5.44 2.17
C GLU A 336 15.33 5.49 3.63
N TYR A 337 16.29 5.22 4.51
CA TYR A 337 16.10 5.15 5.96
C TYR A 337 17.19 5.97 6.64
N VAL A 338 16.86 6.62 7.74
CA VAL A 338 17.75 7.43 8.57
C VAL A 338 17.46 7.05 10.00
N ASN A 339 18.42 6.50 10.74
CA ASN A 339 18.25 6.14 12.15
C ASN A 339 17.11 5.15 12.48
N CYS A 340 16.56 4.46 11.48
CA CYS A 340 15.59 3.38 11.72
C CYS A 340 16.28 2.11 12.24
N HIS A 341 15.59 1.27 13.00
CA HIS A 341 16.14 -0.04 13.40
C HIS A 341 16.26 -0.97 12.17
N ALA A 342 17.10 -2.00 12.27
CA ALA A 342 17.48 -2.85 11.13
C ALA A 342 16.31 -3.68 10.53
N ARG A 343 15.18 -3.77 11.22
CA ARG A 343 13.98 -4.49 10.77
C ARG A 343 12.92 -3.57 10.15
N THR A 344 13.19 -2.27 10.02
CA THR A 344 12.24 -1.32 9.42
C THR A 344 12.13 -1.50 7.91
N GLY A 345 10.90 -1.67 7.42
CA GLY A 345 10.61 -1.65 5.98
C GLY A 345 11.41 -2.68 5.20
N LEU A 346 12.05 -2.24 4.12
CA LEU A 346 12.80 -3.09 3.20
C LEU A 346 14.19 -3.47 3.70
N MET A 347 14.67 -2.87 4.81
CA MET A 347 15.90 -3.30 5.50
C MET A 347 15.74 -4.65 6.20
N ASN A 348 14.50 -5.06 6.47
CA ASN A 348 14.20 -6.33 7.14
C ASN A 348 14.80 -7.52 6.36
N GLY A 349 15.51 -8.38 7.09
CA GLY A 349 16.17 -9.57 6.56
C GLY A 349 17.40 -9.30 5.67
N MET A 350 18.00 -8.11 5.74
CA MET A 350 19.21 -7.76 4.97
C MET A 350 20.53 -7.90 5.76
N GLY A 351 20.47 -8.39 7.00
CA GLY A 351 21.61 -8.58 7.91
C GLY A 351 22.11 -10.01 7.96
#